data_AF-K1TPS5-F1
#
_entry.id   AF-K1TPS5-F1
#
_cell.length_a   1.000
_cell.length_b   1.000
_cell.length_c   1.000
_cell.angle_alpha   90.00
_cell.angle_beta   90.00
_cell.angle_gamma   90.00
#
_symmetry.space_group_name_H-M   'P 1'
#
loop_
_entity.id
_entity.type
_entity.pdbx_description
1 polymer ?
#
loop_
_entity_poly.entity_id
_entity_poly.type
_entity_poly.pdbx_seq_one_letter_code
_entity_poly.pdbx_strand_id
1 'polypeptide(L)'
;MTSLYAVMKGKKVINSKFDEKSIVISYCPLQNKFEVGYQATKNDPEWIYNISDLFTSTNTFKFIGDFIKKLGDYRSTKGSELTDEEQGLIADRINSVVNLKSHTLPVFDIKSTAEEEDVSEIFVRVNSGGVSLKQNDFILTLLSLYWDDGRREIEQFSKDSTAPAKGKTTSYNQLTTVSAQDVIRVVMAYAFDRARLKYGYKLLRGADFDKKGAVDDNLRVQRFNTLKEKLPDVLDVHSWHEFIKAIMNAGYLSGDLILSGNAIFYTYALYLIAKHRFNASYNENMHLTSLWFFYASLISLYTGSFESTVENHLNTIKSLKTLDEYKEFILSRVNERLTNDYFDITLVGSEGLAVSGRGNNAWNAYVASLNIMNAKILFSKSNLL
;
A
#
# COMPACT_ATOMS: atom_id res chain seq x y z
N MET A 1 9.35 -10.86 -0.24
CA MET A 1 10.42 -11.47 0.59
C MET A 1 9.94 -11.50 2.04
N THR A 2 9.86 -12.66 2.70
CA THR A 2 9.37 -12.74 4.10
C THR A 2 10.47 -12.38 5.11
N SER A 3 10.10 -11.85 6.27
CA SER A 3 11.05 -11.46 7.34
C SER A 3 11.95 -12.62 7.77
N LEU A 4 11.39 -13.83 7.85
CA LEU A 4 12.15 -15.05 8.17
C LEU A 4 13.19 -15.36 7.10
N TYR A 5 12.82 -15.29 5.82
CA TYR A 5 13.75 -15.51 4.71
C TYR A 5 14.88 -14.46 4.72
N ALA A 6 14.56 -13.20 5.00
CA ALA A 6 15.56 -12.13 5.08
C ALA A 6 16.60 -12.41 6.18
N VAL A 7 16.17 -12.83 7.37
CA VAL A 7 17.06 -13.23 8.47
C VAL A 7 17.86 -14.49 8.11
N MET A 8 17.21 -15.54 7.61
CA MET A 8 17.90 -16.80 7.27
C MET A 8 18.90 -16.68 6.11
N LYS A 9 18.73 -15.69 5.23
CA LYS A 9 19.64 -15.43 4.10
C LYS A 9 20.54 -14.21 4.31
N GLY A 10 20.44 -13.51 5.44
CA GLY A 10 21.17 -12.27 5.69
C GLY A 10 20.88 -11.16 4.67
N LYS A 11 19.68 -11.13 4.09
CA LYS A 11 19.29 -10.13 3.09
C LYS A 11 18.67 -8.91 3.76
N LYS A 12 18.98 -7.73 3.22
CA LYS A 12 18.31 -6.49 3.61
C LYS A 12 16.87 -6.46 3.09
N VAL A 13 16.01 -5.78 3.84
CA VAL A 13 14.62 -5.48 3.47
C VAL A 13 14.46 -3.99 3.26
N ILE A 14 13.46 -3.60 2.49
CA ILE A 14 13.10 -2.20 2.26
C ILE A 14 11.96 -1.85 3.22
N ASN A 15 12.11 -0.78 4.00
CA ASN A 15 11.06 -0.32 4.92
C ASN A 15 10.00 0.54 4.18
N SER A 16 8.97 0.99 4.90
CA SER A 16 7.92 1.86 4.35
C SER A 16 8.41 3.22 3.84
N LYS A 17 9.63 3.63 4.20
CA LYS A 17 10.30 4.86 3.72
C LYS A 17 11.26 4.59 2.56
N PHE A 18 11.25 3.36 2.02
CA PHE A 18 12.16 2.89 0.99
C PHE A 18 13.65 2.84 1.38
N ASP A 19 13.96 2.85 2.68
CA ASP A 19 15.32 2.64 3.19
C ASP A 19 15.63 1.14 3.26
N GLU A 20 16.85 0.77 2.86
CA GLU A 20 17.38 -0.56 3.13
C GLU A 20 17.72 -0.73 4.62
N LYS A 21 17.16 -1.76 5.25
CA LYS A 21 17.47 -2.16 6.62
C LYS A 21 17.68 -3.66 6.73
N SER A 22 18.58 -4.09 7.60
CA SER A 22 18.69 -5.49 8.00
C SER A 22 17.75 -5.78 9.15
N ILE A 23 17.02 -6.91 9.09
CA ILE A 23 16.30 -7.43 10.25
C ILE A 23 17.34 -8.15 11.12
N VAL A 24 17.57 -7.62 12.33
CA VAL A 24 18.53 -8.20 13.27
C VAL A 24 17.74 -8.90 14.38
N ILE A 25 17.97 -10.20 14.53
CA ILE A 25 17.45 -11.01 15.62
C ILE A 25 18.65 -11.51 16.41
N SER A 26 18.68 -11.18 17.70
CA SER A 26 19.66 -11.63 18.66
C SER A 26 19.20 -12.93 19.32
N TYR A 27 20.14 -13.81 19.66
CA TYR A 27 19.86 -15.05 20.38
C TYR A 27 20.82 -15.24 21.54
N CYS A 28 20.28 -15.53 22.73
CA CYS A 28 21.05 -15.89 23.91
C CYS A 28 20.98 -17.42 24.11
N PRO A 29 22.07 -18.17 23.84
CA PRO A 29 22.05 -19.63 23.97
C PRO A 29 21.82 -20.08 25.42
N LEU A 30 22.38 -19.40 26.43
CA LEU A 30 22.23 -19.80 27.84
C LEU A 30 20.81 -19.65 28.38
N GLN A 31 20.07 -18.66 27.89
CA GLN A 31 18.66 -18.44 28.25
C GLN A 31 17.67 -19.09 27.25
N ASN A 32 18.18 -19.62 26.14
CA ASN A 32 17.39 -20.10 24.99
C ASN A 32 16.33 -19.08 24.53
N LYS A 33 16.75 -17.81 24.39
CA LYS A 33 15.85 -16.68 24.16
C LYS A 33 16.22 -15.91 22.90
N PHE A 34 15.22 -15.54 22.11
CA PHE A 34 15.35 -14.63 20.99
C PHE A 34 14.86 -13.23 21.36
N GLU A 35 15.55 -12.20 20.86
CA GLU A 35 15.12 -10.81 20.95
C GLU A 35 15.38 -10.08 19.62
N VAL A 36 14.65 -8.99 19.38
CA VAL A 36 15.04 -8.05 18.32
C VAL A 36 16.40 -7.46 18.68
N GLY A 37 17.28 -7.25 17.71
CA GLY A 37 18.60 -6.64 17.97
C GLY A 37 18.48 -5.18 18.40
N TYR A 38 19.02 -4.84 19.57
CA TYR A 38 19.18 -3.47 20.07
C TYR A 38 20.52 -3.32 20.78
N GLN A 39 20.79 -2.14 21.34
CA GLN A 39 22.11 -1.81 21.86
C GLN A 39 22.57 -2.74 23.00
N ALA A 40 21.65 -3.24 23.85
CA ALA A 40 22.06 -4.13 24.95
C ALA A 40 22.47 -5.51 24.43
N THR A 41 21.66 -6.14 23.56
CA THR A 41 22.01 -7.44 22.96
C THR A 41 23.22 -7.37 22.03
N LYS A 42 23.59 -6.17 21.54
CA LYS A 42 24.84 -5.96 20.79
C LYS A 42 26.09 -5.93 21.67
N ASN A 43 25.96 -5.34 22.86
CA ASN A 43 27.07 -5.10 23.77
C ASN A 43 27.28 -6.24 24.76
N ASP A 44 26.30 -7.14 24.89
CA ASP A 44 26.35 -8.28 25.80
C ASP A 44 26.99 -9.52 25.12
N PRO A 45 28.15 -10.01 25.59
CA PRO A 45 28.84 -11.18 25.01
C PRO A 45 28.07 -12.49 25.13
N GLU A 46 27.04 -12.58 25.99
CA GLU A 46 26.17 -13.77 26.08
C GLU A 46 25.21 -13.91 24.89
N TRP A 47 25.13 -12.88 24.04
CA TRP A 47 24.25 -12.85 22.88
C TRP A 47 25.02 -13.02 21.58
N ILE A 48 24.45 -13.85 20.71
CA ILE A 48 24.70 -13.80 19.28
C ILE A 48 23.85 -12.65 18.74
N TYR A 49 24.47 -11.51 18.46
CA TYR A 49 23.75 -10.29 18.08
C TYR A 49 22.92 -10.44 16.80
N ASN A 50 23.42 -11.18 15.80
CA ASN A 50 22.67 -11.41 14.57
C ASN A 50 22.72 -12.88 14.16
N ILE A 51 21.62 -13.60 14.35
CA ILE A 51 21.52 -15.02 13.94
C ILE A 51 21.62 -15.22 12.43
N SER A 52 21.53 -14.17 11.61
CA SER A 52 21.81 -14.27 10.18
C SER A 52 23.23 -14.79 9.91
N ASP A 53 24.18 -14.46 10.79
CA ASP A 53 25.58 -14.89 10.68
C ASP A 53 25.68 -16.40 10.89
N LEU A 54 24.85 -16.95 11.77
CA LEU A 54 24.71 -18.38 12.00
C LEU A 54 24.17 -19.10 10.75
N PHE A 55 23.15 -18.54 10.11
CA PHE A 55 22.51 -19.16 8.95
C PHE A 55 23.34 -19.04 7.67
N THR A 56 24.21 -18.03 7.56
CA THR A 56 25.05 -17.79 6.38
C THR A 56 26.47 -18.34 6.53
N SER A 57 26.88 -18.71 7.74
CA SER A 57 28.17 -19.39 7.98
C SER A 57 28.25 -20.72 7.21
N THR A 58 29.39 -20.95 6.57
CA THR A 58 29.74 -22.22 5.92
C THR A 58 30.26 -23.27 6.90
N ASN A 59 30.67 -22.86 8.11
CA ASN A 59 31.20 -23.75 9.12
C ASN A 59 30.60 -23.44 10.50
N THR A 60 29.48 -24.11 10.81
CA THR A 60 28.78 -23.99 12.09
C THR A 60 29.66 -24.40 13.26
N PHE A 61 30.45 -25.46 13.13
CA PHE A 61 31.31 -25.96 14.21
C PHE A 61 32.34 -24.92 14.64
N LYS A 62 32.99 -24.28 13.67
CA LYS A 62 33.93 -23.19 13.94
C LYS A 62 33.23 -21.99 14.60
N PHE A 63 32.05 -21.62 14.12
CA PHE A 63 31.28 -20.52 14.70
C PHE A 63 30.96 -20.76 16.19
N ILE A 64 30.51 -21.98 16.53
CA ILE A 64 30.22 -22.37 17.91
C ILE A 64 31.48 -22.29 18.77
N GLY A 65 32.61 -22.84 18.29
CA GLY A 65 33.88 -22.79 19.01
C GLY A 65 34.38 -21.36 19.24
N ASP A 66 34.30 -20.51 18.22
CA ASP A 66 34.70 -19.10 18.32
C ASP A 66 33.81 -18.32 19.31
N PHE A 67 32.49 -18.61 19.33
CA PHE A 67 31.56 -18.01 20.28
C PHE A 67 31.85 -18.44 21.73
N ILE A 68 32.00 -19.75 21.96
CA ILE A 68 32.32 -20.31 23.28
C ILE A 68 33.62 -19.72 23.81
N LYS A 69 34.66 -19.66 22.96
CA LYS A 69 35.96 -19.08 23.33
C LYS A 69 35.82 -17.61 23.73
N LYS A 70 35.15 -16.80 22.90
CA LYS A 70 34.94 -15.37 23.16
C LYS A 70 34.17 -15.13 24.47
N LEU A 71 33.15 -15.93 24.73
CA LEU A 71 32.36 -15.85 25.97
C LEU A 71 33.19 -16.28 27.18
N GLY A 72 33.98 -17.35 27.05
CA GLY A 72 34.92 -17.82 28.06
C GLY A 72 35.93 -16.73 28.44
N ASP A 73 36.63 -16.17 27.44
CA ASP A 73 37.61 -15.09 27.63
C ASP A 73 36.98 -13.90 28.39
N TYR A 74 35.75 -13.50 28.02
CA TYR A 74 35.02 -12.43 28.70
C TYR A 74 34.68 -12.77 30.15
N ARG A 75 34.13 -13.95 30.43
CA ARG A 75 33.80 -14.36 31.80
C ARG A 75 35.04 -14.45 32.68
N SER A 76 36.17 -14.91 32.14
CA SER A 76 37.45 -14.94 32.87
C SER A 76 37.88 -13.53 33.32
N THR A 77 37.65 -12.48 32.51
CA THR A 77 37.91 -11.09 32.94
C THR A 77 37.01 -10.61 34.08
N LYS A 78 35.88 -11.29 34.32
CA LYS A 78 34.92 -11.01 35.40
C LYS A 78 35.08 -11.95 36.59
N GLY A 79 36.08 -12.84 36.60
CA GLY A 79 36.32 -13.79 37.68
C GLY A 79 35.35 -14.97 37.71
N SER A 80 34.73 -15.30 36.57
CA SER A 80 33.87 -16.47 36.41
C SER A 80 34.39 -17.32 35.24
N GLU A 81 34.24 -18.64 35.30
CA GLU A 81 34.60 -19.53 34.19
C GLU A 81 33.34 -20.16 33.58
N LEU A 82 33.41 -20.44 32.27
CA LEU A 82 32.35 -21.12 31.54
C LEU A 82 32.54 -22.63 31.71
N THR A 83 31.58 -23.30 32.36
CA THR A 83 31.72 -24.74 32.67
C THR A 83 31.59 -25.60 31.41
N ASP A 84 32.14 -26.82 31.43
CA ASP A 84 32.01 -27.77 30.32
C ASP A 84 30.53 -28.09 30.01
N GLU A 85 29.67 -28.11 31.04
CA GLU A 85 28.21 -28.28 30.89
C GLU A 85 27.58 -27.10 30.15
N GLU A 86 27.95 -25.85 30.49
CA GLU A 86 27.47 -24.65 29.80
C GLU A 86 27.94 -24.63 28.34
N GLN A 87 29.19 -25.05 28.08
CA GLN A 87 29.74 -25.14 26.73
C GLN A 87 28.95 -26.14 25.87
N GLY A 88 28.66 -27.33 26.41
CA GLY A 88 27.81 -28.32 25.74
C GLY A 88 26.41 -27.79 25.47
N LEU A 89 25.78 -27.14 26.45
CA LEU A 89 24.46 -26.55 26.33
C LEU A 89 24.40 -25.47 25.25
N ILE A 90 25.41 -24.60 25.19
CA ILE A 90 25.54 -23.57 24.15
C ILE A 90 25.65 -24.22 22.78
N ALA A 91 26.51 -25.22 22.62
CA ALA A 91 26.70 -25.91 21.35
C ALA A 91 25.40 -26.57 20.83
N ASP A 92 24.69 -27.29 21.70
CA ASP A 92 23.44 -27.98 21.36
C ASP A 92 22.33 -26.99 20.98
N ARG A 93 22.20 -25.90 21.72
CA ARG A 93 21.19 -24.87 21.46
C ARG A 93 21.48 -24.10 20.19
N ILE A 94 22.75 -23.73 19.94
CA ILE A 94 23.14 -23.11 18.67
C ILE A 94 22.86 -24.06 17.49
N ASN A 95 23.19 -25.34 17.61
CA ASN A 95 22.85 -26.35 16.58
C ASN A 95 21.35 -26.46 16.36
N SER A 96 20.54 -26.39 17.42
CA SER A 96 19.08 -26.38 17.32
C SER A 96 18.57 -25.18 16.51
N VAL A 97 19.16 -23.99 16.69
CA VAL A 97 18.83 -22.81 15.89
C VAL A 97 19.23 -23.02 14.42
N VAL A 98 20.39 -23.60 14.13
CA VAL A 98 20.79 -23.94 12.75
C VAL A 98 19.79 -24.90 12.09
N ASN A 99 19.33 -25.90 12.84
CA ASN A 99 18.38 -26.91 12.38
C ASN A 99 16.97 -26.37 12.10
N LEU A 100 16.67 -25.10 12.44
CA LEU A 100 15.46 -24.43 11.97
C LEU A 100 15.38 -24.38 10.44
N LYS A 101 16.51 -24.44 9.72
CA LYS A 101 16.52 -24.55 8.25
C LYS A 101 15.81 -25.79 7.71
N SER A 102 15.81 -26.87 8.49
CA SER A 102 15.17 -28.15 8.16
C SER A 102 13.81 -28.33 8.84
N HIS A 103 13.33 -27.33 9.58
CA HIS A 103 12.05 -27.44 10.26
C HIS A 103 10.90 -27.37 9.25
N THR A 104 10.09 -28.42 9.21
CA THR A 104 8.89 -28.46 8.37
C THR A 104 7.81 -27.61 9.00
N LEU A 105 7.44 -26.51 8.35
CA LEU A 105 6.30 -25.71 8.77
C LEU A 105 5.01 -26.47 8.44
N PRO A 106 4.10 -26.68 9.41
CA PRO A 106 2.81 -27.28 9.13
C PRO A 106 2.03 -26.37 8.18
N VAL A 107 1.60 -26.94 7.05
CA VAL A 107 0.72 -26.26 6.09
C VAL A 107 -0.72 -26.61 6.46
N PHE A 108 -1.51 -25.58 6.75
CA PHE A 108 -2.94 -25.73 6.95
C PHE A 108 -3.66 -25.36 5.67
N ASP A 109 -4.24 -26.35 5.00
CA ASP A 109 -5.03 -26.13 3.80
C ASP A 109 -6.44 -25.67 4.16
N ILE A 110 -6.85 -24.54 3.60
CA ILE A 110 -8.22 -24.05 3.69
C ILE A 110 -9.07 -24.82 2.68
N LYS A 111 -10.13 -25.48 3.15
CA LYS A 111 -11.08 -26.20 2.29
C LYS A 111 -11.64 -25.26 1.22
N SER A 112 -11.84 -25.77 0.01
CA SER A 112 -12.41 -25.03 -1.12
C SER A 112 -13.82 -24.48 -0.87
N THR A 113 -14.52 -25.02 0.13
CA THR A 113 -15.88 -24.63 0.54
C THR A 113 -15.90 -23.61 1.69
N ALA A 114 -14.75 -23.13 2.16
CA ALA A 114 -14.71 -22.15 3.26
C ALA A 114 -15.36 -20.84 2.83
N GLU A 115 -16.22 -20.30 3.70
CA GLU A 115 -16.92 -19.05 3.41
C GLU A 115 -15.95 -17.87 3.39
N GLU A 116 -16.36 -16.83 2.67
CA GLU A 116 -15.54 -15.65 2.41
C GLU A 116 -15.01 -14.96 3.68
N GLU A 117 -15.85 -14.94 4.71
CA GLU A 117 -15.58 -14.29 5.98
C GLU A 117 -14.58 -15.11 6.79
N ASP A 118 -14.72 -16.44 6.80
CA ASP A 118 -13.84 -17.37 7.52
C ASP A 118 -12.39 -17.29 7.02
N VAL A 119 -12.19 -17.24 5.71
CA VAL A 119 -10.83 -17.14 5.14
C VAL A 119 -10.18 -15.82 5.55
N SER A 120 -10.92 -14.72 5.42
CA SER A 120 -10.44 -13.40 5.83
C SER A 120 -10.20 -13.31 7.34
N GLU A 121 -11.07 -13.90 8.15
CA GLU A 121 -10.97 -13.92 9.61
C GLU A 121 -9.81 -14.79 10.08
N ILE A 122 -9.61 -15.98 9.51
CA ILE A 122 -8.43 -16.82 9.77
C ILE A 122 -7.16 -16.02 9.50
N PHE A 123 -7.09 -15.28 8.39
CA PHE A 123 -5.89 -14.50 8.07
C PHE A 123 -5.70 -13.28 8.98
N VAL A 124 -6.77 -12.54 9.32
CA VAL A 124 -6.70 -11.43 10.27
C VAL A 124 -6.31 -11.93 11.66
N ARG A 125 -6.85 -13.07 12.08
CA ARG A 125 -6.63 -13.69 13.40
C ARG A 125 -5.26 -14.36 13.52
N VAL A 126 -4.73 -14.95 12.46
CA VAL A 126 -3.35 -15.46 12.44
C VAL A 126 -2.34 -14.31 12.52
N ASN A 127 -2.66 -13.14 11.95
CA ASN A 127 -1.80 -11.95 12.00
C ASN A 127 -2.12 -10.97 13.14
N SER A 128 -3.13 -11.24 13.98
CA SER A 128 -3.55 -10.31 15.04
C SER A 128 -2.59 -10.24 16.23
N GLY A 129 -1.65 -11.20 16.34
CA GLY A 129 -0.50 -11.12 17.26
C GLY A 129 0.64 -10.23 16.76
N GLY A 130 0.57 -9.70 15.53
CA GLY A 130 1.60 -8.86 14.89
C GLY A 130 1.02 -7.64 14.16
N VAL A 131 1.70 -7.15 13.12
CA VAL A 131 1.15 -6.07 12.26
C VAL A 131 -0.02 -6.64 11.46
N SER A 132 -1.22 -6.07 11.66
CA SER A 132 -2.42 -6.44 10.89
C SER A 132 -2.16 -6.26 9.38
N LEU A 133 -2.13 -7.38 8.65
CA LEU A 133 -2.04 -7.36 7.18
C LEU A 133 -3.34 -6.79 6.62
N LYS A 134 -3.22 -5.81 5.73
CA LYS A 134 -4.37 -5.20 5.04
C LYS A 134 -4.71 -6.00 3.78
N GLN A 135 -5.94 -5.86 3.28
CA GLN A 135 -6.41 -6.50 2.04
C GLN A 135 -5.45 -6.31 0.84
N ASN A 136 -4.79 -5.16 0.77
CA ASN A 136 -3.76 -4.84 -0.23
C ASN A 136 -2.52 -5.74 -0.18
N ASP A 137 -2.08 -6.13 1.01
CA ASP A 137 -0.85 -6.89 1.20
C ASP A 137 -1.01 -8.32 0.63
N PHE A 138 -2.25 -8.83 0.61
CA PHE A 138 -2.58 -10.10 -0.03
C PHE A 138 -2.51 -10.03 -1.56
N ILE A 139 -2.97 -8.93 -2.17
CA ILE A 139 -2.83 -8.74 -3.62
C ILE A 139 -1.36 -8.62 -4.02
N LEU A 140 -0.55 -7.89 -3.25
CA LEU A 140 0.91 -7.85 -3.44
C LEU A 140 1.57 -9.22 -3.28
N THR A 141 1.03 -10.07 -2.41
CA THR A 141 1.50 -11.45 -2.25
C THR A 141 1.17 -12.28 -3.49
N LEU A 142 -0.04 -12.18 -4.04
CA LEU A 142 -0.40 -12.85 -5.29
C LEU A 142 0.49 -12.37 -6.45
N LEU A 143 0.74 -11.06 -6.54
CA LEU A 143 1.70 -10.52 -7.51
C LEU A 143 3.09 -11.13 -7.32
N SER A 144 3.60 -11.23 -6.08
CA SER A 144 4.91 -11.87 -5.83
C SER A 144 4.98 -13.32 -6.32
N LEU A 145 3.88 -14.07 -6.22
CA LEU A 145 3.81 -15.49 -6.58
C LEU A 145 3.68 -15.70 -8.08
N TYR A 146 2.86 -14.90 -8.75
CA TYR A 146 2.46 -15.14 -10.14
C TYR A 146 3.04 -14.12 -11.13
N TRP A 147 3.54 -12.97 -10.65
CA TRP A 147 4.09 -11.91 -11.47
C TRP A 147 4.98 -10.92 -10.67
N ASP A 148 6.20 -11.36 -10.31
CA ASP A 148 7.13 -10.57 -9.49
C ASP A 148 7.55 -9.25 -10.15
N ASP A 149 7.68 -9.21 -11.49
CA ASP A 149 8.04 -7.99 -12.21
C ASP A 149 7.01 -6.87 -12.02
N GLY A 150 5.71 -7.17 -12.16
CA GLY A 150 4.65 -6.19 -11.94
C GLY A 150 4.64 -5.66 -10.50
N ARG A 151 4.96 -6.51 -9.51
CA ARG A 151 5.15 -6.06 -8.12
C ARG A 151 6.29 -5.04 -8.01
N ARG A 152 7.43 -5.33 -8.63
CA ARG A 152 8.61 -4.44 -8.60
C ARG A 152 8.31 -3.11 -9.28
N GLU A 153 7.58 -3.12 -10.39
CA GLU A 153 7.16 -1.90 -11.09
C GLU A 153 6.27 -1.00 -10.21
N ILE A 154 5.30 -1.59 -9.50
CA ILE A 154 4.45 -0.88 -8.53
C ILE A 154 5.30 -0.27 -7.40
N GLU A 155 6.22 -1.04 -6.83
CA GLU A 155 7.09 -0.56 -5.75
C GLU A 155 8.02 0.55 -6.24
N GLN A 156 8.55 0.44 -7.45
CA GLN A 156 9.41 1.44 -8.06
C GLN A 156 8.65 2.74 -8.32
N PHE A 157 7.44 2.68 -8.90
CA PHE A 157 6.60 3.85 -9.10
C PHE A 157 6.21 4.53 -7.77
N SER A 158 5.95 3.74 -6.73
CA SER A 158 5.67 4.25 -5.38
C SER A 158 6.90 4.96 -4.79
N LYS A 159 8.08 4.33 -4.89
CA LYS A 159 9.35 4.91 -4.43
C LYS A 159 9.67 6.22 -5.15
N ASP A 160 9.52 6.22 -6.46
CA ASP A 160 9.78 7.35 -7.35
C ASP A 160 8.86 8.56 -7.11
N SER A 161 7.77 8.37 -6.33
CA SER A 161 6.83 9.42 -5.95
C SER A 161 7.25 10.17 -4.68
N THR A 162 8.24 9.67 -3.94
CA THR A 162 8.59 10.21 -2.61
C THR A 162 9.54 11.40 -2.65
N ALA A 163 10.33 11.52 -3.72
CA ALA A 163 11.31 12.59 -3.88
C ALA A 163 11.55 12.90 -5.36
N PRO A 164 11.91 14.16 -5.70
CA PRO A 164 12.25 14.51 -7.07
C PRO A 164 13.56 13.83 -7.50
N ALA A 165 13.59 13.27 -8.69
CA ALA A 165 14.81 12.75 -9.31
C ALA A 165 15.45 13.82 -10.22
N LYS A 166 16.79 13.96 -10.16
CA LYS A 166 17.50 14.87 -11.06
C LYS A 166 17.52 14.31 -12.49
N GLY A 167 17.09 15.11 -13.46
CA GLY A 167 17.21 14.78 -14.89
C GLY A 167 16.25 13.71 -15.41
N LYS A 168 15.27 13.27 -14.61
CA LYS A 168 14.25 12.30 -15.03
C LYS A 168 12.89 12.68 -14.46
N THR A 169 11.86 12.69 -15.31
CA THR A 169 10.47 12.79 -14.86
C THR A 169 10.05 11.48 -14.21
N THR A 170 9.59 11.54 -12.97
CA THR A 170 9.11 10.40 -12.20
C THR A 170 7.67 10.62 -11.76
N SER A 171 7.08 9.70 -10.99
CA SER A 171 5.76 9.87 -10.36
C SER A 171 5.70 10.95 -9.28
N TYR A 172 6.83 11.56 -8.93
CA TYR A 172 6.91 12.65 -7.95
C TYR A 172 6.09 13.86 -8.38
N ASN A 173 5.31 14.40 -7.44
CA ASN A 173 4.48 15.59 -7.59
C ASN A 173 4.34 16.30 -6.22
N GLN A 174 3.77 17.51 -6.21
CA GLN A 174 3.63 18.32 -4.98
C GLN A 174 2.34 18.03 -4.19
N LEU A 175 1.42 17.23 -4.73
CA LEU A 175 0.10 17.02 -4.12
C LEU A 175 0.04 15.77 -3.25
N THR A 176 0.65 14.67 -3.69
CA THR A 176 0.56 13.39 -2.98
C THR A 176 1.72 12.44 -3.29
N THR A 177 2.08 11.62 -2.30
CA THR A 177 2.92 10.44 -2.50
C THR A 177 2.05 9.23 -2.85
N VAL A 178 2.56 8.33 -3.68
CA VAL A 178 1.87 7.12 -4.12
C VAL A 178 2.39 5.92 -3.34
N SER A 179 1.48 5.16 -2.72
CA SER A 179 1.82 3.85 -2.14
C SER A 179 1.42 2.70 -3.07
N ALA A 180 2.02 1.52 -2.85
CA ALA A 180 1.66 0.32 -3.60
C ALA A 180 0.17 -0.04 -3.45
N GLN A 181 -0.40 0.29 -2.29
CA GLN A 181 -1.83 0.09 -2.00
C GLN A 181 -2.71 0.97 -2.89
N ASP A 182 -2.26 2.20 -3.16
CA ASP A 182 -3.00 3.14 -3.99
C ASP A 182 -2.98 2.72 -5.45
N VAL A 183 -1.83 2.27 -5.95
CA VAL A 183 -1.73 1.69 -7.30
C VAL A 183 -2.63 0.48 -7.45
N ILE A 184 -2.66 -0.41 -6.45
CA ILE A 184 -3.56 -1.57 -6.47
C ILE A 184 -5.03 -1.12 -6.52
N ARG A 185 -5.44 -0.15 -5.72
CA ARG A 185 -6.82 0.38 -5.76
C ARG A 185 -7.17 0.89 -7.15
N VAL A 186 -6.28 1.67 -7.76
CA VAL A 186 -6.49 2.25 -9.09
C VAL A 186 -6.63 1.14 -10.12
N VAL A 187 -5.69 0.19 -10.18
CA VAL A 187 -5.71 -0.87 -11.20
C VAL A 187 -6.91 -1.80 -11.01
N MET A 188 -7.31 -2.11 -9.77
CA MET A 188 -8.51 -2.93 -9.53
C MET A 188 -9.79 -2.23 -9.96
N ALA A 189 -9.90 -0.92 -9.70
CA ALA A 189 -11.04 -0.13 -10.14
C ALA A 189 -11.08 0.02 -11.67
N TYR A 190 -9.95 0.35 -12.28
CA TYR A 190 -9.82 0.60 -13.72
C TYR A 190 -9.97 -0.67 -14.58
N ALA A 191 -9.28 -1.75 -14.21
CA ALA A 191 -9.20 -2.97 -15.03
C ALA A 191 -10.33 -3.96 -14.76
N PHE A 192 -10.86 -4.00 -13.54
CA PHE A 192 -11.82 -5.02 -13.11
C PHE A 192 -13.15 -4.47 -12.59
N ASP A 193 -13.34 -3.15 -12.58
CA ASP A 193 -14.51 -2.50 -11.99
C ASP A 193 -14.72 -2.91 -10.51
N ARG A 194 -13.63 -3.09 -9.75
CA ARG A 194 -13.66 -3.50 -8.34
C ARG A 194 -13.00 -2.47 -7.43
N ALA A 195 -13.77 -1.94 -6.49
CA ALA A 195 -13.28 -1.01 -5.48
C ALA A 195 -13.01 -1.69 -4.13
N ARG A 196 -13.79 -2.72 -3.79
CA ARG A 196 -13.61 -3.51 -2.56
C ARG A 196 -12.51 -4.54 -2.76
N LEU A 197 -11.35 -4.29 -2.15
CA LEU A 197 -10.13 -5.07 -2.39
C LEU A 197 -10.24 -6.53 -1.94
N LYS A 198 -11.10 -6.82 -0.95
CA LYS A 198 -11.51 -8.19 -0.58
C LYS A 198 -11.95 -9.02 -1.78
N TYR A 199 -12.80 -8.46 -2.65
CA TYR A 199 -13.25 -9.13 -3.88
C TYR A 199 -12.19 -9.10 -4.97
N GLY A 200 -11.38 -8.03 -5.01
CA GLY A 200 -10.25 -7.94 -5.92
C GLY A 200 -9.24 -9.09 -5.73
N TYR A 201 -8.92 -9.42 -4.48
CA TYR A 201 -8.07 -10.56 -4.14
C TYR A 201 -8.66 -11.88 -4.64
N LYS A 202 -9.96 -12.14 -4.41
CA LYS A 202 -10.64 -13.35 -4.90
C LYS A 202 -10.59 -13.47 -6.41
N LEU A 203 -10.85 -12.37 -7.10
CA LEU A 203 -10.82 -12.30 -8.55
C LEU A 203 -9.43 -12.71 -9.07
N LEU A 204 -8.36 -12.16 -8.48
CA LEU A 204 -6.99 -12.51 -8.87
C LEU A 204 -6.57 -13.91 -8.43
N ARG A 205 -7.22 -14.52 -7.42
CA ARG A 205 -6.99 -15.94 -7.08
C ARG A 205 -7.58 -16.90 -8.12
N GLY A 206 -8.51 -16.43 -8.96
CA GLY A 206 -9.23 -17.23 -9.94
C GLY A 206 -10.60 -17.72 -9.45
N ALA A 207 -11.22 -17.02 -8.50
CA ALA A 207 -12.57 -17.38 -8.06
C ALA A 207 -13.61 -17.19 -9.18
N ASP A 208 -14.38 -18.24 -9.45
CA ASP A 208 -15.58 -18.16 -10.27
C ASP A 208 -16.77 -17.69 -9.42
N PHE A 209 -17.20 -16.44 -9.65
CA PHE A 209 -18.31 -15.84 -8.91
C PHE A 209 -19.68 -16.45 -9.27
N ASP A 210 -19.79 -17.16 -10.40
CA ASP A 210 -21.00 -17.84 -10.83
C ASP A 210 -21.09 -19.27 -10.27
N LYS A 211 -19.94 -19.91 -9.98
CA LYS A 211 -19.85 -21.28 -9.43
C LYS A 211 -19.35 -21.32 -7.99
N LYS A 212 -20.11 -20.73 -7.06
CA LYS A 212 -19.86 -20.79 -5.59
C LYS A 212 -18.38 -20.56 -5.20
N GLY A 213 -17.64 -19.72 -5.93
CA GLY A 213 -16.25 -19.37 -5.60
C GLY A 213 -15.22 -20.47 -5.83
N ALA A 214 -15.51 -21.50 -6.64
CA ALA A 214 -14.50 -22.49 -7.02
C ALA A 214 -13.30 -21.79 -7.66
N VAL A 215 -12.08 -22.18 -7.25
CA VAL A 215 -10.85 -21.61 -7.81
C VAL A 215 -10.54 -22.30 -9.13
N ASP A 216 -10.49 -21.52 -10.20
CA ASP A 216 -10.11 -21.96 -11.54
C ASP A 216 -8.76 -21.33 -11.93
N ASP A 217 -7.77 -22.19 -12.20
CA ASP A 217 -6.44 -21.78 -12.64
C ASP A 217 -6.47 -21.03 -13.98
N ASN A 218 -7.36 -21.40 -14.90
CA ASN A 218 -7.50 -20.72 -16.19
C ASN A 218 -8.03 -19.30 -16.00
N LEU A 219 -9.04 -19.13 -15.13
CA LEU A 219 -9.54 -17.79 -14.78
C LEU A 219 -8.43 -16.96 -14.14
N ARG A 220 -7.64 -17.51 -13.23
CA ARG A 220 -6.49 -16.81 -12.65
C ARG A 220 -5.53 -16.31 -13.73
N VAL A 221 -5.12 -17.19 -14.63
CA VAL A 221 -4.21 -16.84 -15.73
C VAL A 221 -4.80 -15.71 -16.59
N GLN A 222 -6.09 -15.80 -16.95
CA GLN A 222 -6.77 -14.73 -17.67
C GLN A 222 -6.76 -13.40 -16.91
N ARG A 223 -7.07 -13.40 -15.61
CA ARG A 223 -7.06 -12.17 -14.79
C ARG A 223 -5.67 -11.57 -14.67
N PHE A 224 -4.64 -12.39 -14.51
CA PHE A 224 -3.26 -11.89 -14.50
C PHE A 224 -2.82 -11.35 -15.86
N ASN A 225 -3.30 -11.91 -16.97
CA ASN A 225 -3.04 -11.35 -18.29
C ASN A 225 -3.70 -9.97 -18.46
N THR A 226 -4.96 -9.81 -18.02
CA THR A 226 -5.61 -8.49 -17.98
C THR A 226 -4.84 -7.50 -17.10
N LEU A 227 -4.35 -7.95 -15.93
CA LEU A 227 -3.58 -7.10 -15.04
C LEU A 227 -2.25 -6.65 -15.68
N LYS A 228 -1.56 -7.56 -16.38
CA LYS A 228 -0.33 -7.25 -17.16
C LYS A 228 -0.58 -6.24 -18.26
N GLU A 229 -1.74 -6.31 -18.91
CA GLU A 229 -2.13 -5.36 -19.95
C GLU A 229 -2.46 -3.97 -19.39
N LYS A 230 -3.14 -3.90 -18.23
CA LYS A 230 -3.70 -2.63 -17.70
C LYS A 230 -2.83 -1.93 -16.67
N LEU A 231 -1.93 -2.62 -15.98
CA LEU A 231 -1.03 -2.00 -15.02
C LEU A 231 -0.11 -0.92 -15.65
N PRO A 232 0.43 -1.10 -16.86
CA PRO A 232 1.23 -0.07 -17.52
C PRO A 232 0.49 1.26 -17.70
N ASP A 233 -0.82 1.25 -17.99
CA ASP A 233 -1.63 2.46 -18.10
C ASP A 233 -1.67 3.24 -16.76
N VAL A 234 -1.72 2.52 -15.64
CA VAL A 234 -1.73 3.12 -14.29
C VAL A 234 -0.36 3.69 -13.91
N LEU A 235 0.71 2.99 -14.29
CA LEU A 235 2.09 3.34 -13.99
C LEU A 235 2.71 4.32 -14.99
N ASP A 236 1.96 4.72 -16.02
CA ASP A 236 2.42 5.68 -17.02
C ASP A 236 2.62 7.07 -16.40
N VAL A 237 3.88 7.49 -16.32
CA VAL A 237 4.27 8.77 -15.71
C VAL A 237 3.63 9.94 -16.45
N HIS A 238 3.45 9.84 -17.76
CA HIS A 238 2.83 10.92 -18.53
C HIS A 238 1.36 11.10 -18.14
N SER A 239 0.57 10.02 -18.19
CA SER A 239 -0.84 10.01 -17.80
C SER A 239 -1.05 10.40 -16.34
N TRP A 240 -0.15 9.99 -15.44
CA TRP A 240 -0.16 10.42 -14.05
C TRP A 240 -0.01 11.94 -13.91
N HIS A 241 0.94 12.55 -14.62
CA HIS A 241 1.12 14.01 -14.58
C HIS A 241 0.01 14.79 -15.28
N GLU A 242 -0.58 14.26 -16.36
CA GLU A 242 -1.79 14.84 -16.94
C GLU A 242 -2.97 14.83 -15.95
N PHE A 243 -3.15 13.74 -15.22
CA PHE A 243 -4.13 13.63 -14.16
C PHE A 243 -3.86 14.62 -13.02
N ILE A 244 -2.61 14.74 -12.54
CA ILE A 244 -2.26 15.72 -11.50
C ILE A 244 -2.57 17.15 -11.95
N LYS A 245 -2.36 17.49 -13.24
CA LYS A 245 -2.78 18.79 -13.80
C LYS A 245 -4.29 18.99 -13.72
N ALA A 246 -5.11 17.94 -13.84
CA ALA A 246 -6.56 18.04 -13.64
C ALA A 246 -6.94 18.35 -12.19
N ILE A 247 -6.22 17.79 -11.22
CA ILE A 247 -6.39 18.13 -9.81
C ILE A 247 -6.02 19.61 -9.56
N MET A 248 -4.93 20.08 -10.15
CA MET A 248 -4.52 21.49 -10.05
C MET A 248 -5.51 22.42 -10.77
N ASN A 249 -6.07 22.00 -11.91
CA ASN A 249 -7.10 22.74 -12.65
C ASN A 249 -8.42 22.82 -11.86
N ALA A 250 -8.69 21.87 -10.97
CA ALA A 250 -9.75 21.95 -9.97
C ALA A 250 -9.41 22.89 -8.78
N GLY A 251 -8.27 23.61 -8.82
CA GLY A 251 -7.87 24.59 -7.82
C GLY A 251 -7.08 24.04 -6.63
N TYR A 252 -6.82 22.73 -6.57
CA TYR A 252 -6.07 22.09 -5.48
C TYR A 252 -4.57 22.11 -5.78
N LEU A 253 -3.90 23.19 -5.36
CA LEU A 253 -2.48 23.44 -5.64
C LEU A 253 -1.51 22.91 -4.57
N SER A 254 -2.03 22.49 -3.42
CA SER A 254 -1.25 21.88 -2.33
C SER A 254 -1.96 20.62 -1.81
N GLY A 255 -1.18 19.61 -1.46
CA GLY A 255 -1.68 18.40 -0.78
C GLY A 255 -2.39 18.71 0.54
N ASP A 256 -2.07 19.83 1.20
CA ASP A 256 -2.72 20.26 2.45
C ASP A 256 -4.21 20.60 2.27
N LEU A 257 -4.64 20.92 1.04
CA LEU A 257 -6.04 21.17 0.71
C LEU A 257 -6.82 19.86 0.49
N ILE A 258 -6.15 18.72 0.40
CA ILE A 258 -6.75 17.43 0.09
C ILE A 258 -6.81 16.56 1.35
N LEU A 259 -8.01 16.40 1.91
CA LEU A 259 -8.18 15.68 3.17
C LEU A 259 -8.25 14.16 3.03
N SER A 260 -8.58 13.66 1.83
CA SER A 260 -8.68 12.23 1.55
C SER A 260 -7.82 11.83 0.35
N GLY A 261 -6.75 11.07 0.61
CA GLY A 261 -5.92 10.50 -0.46
C GLY A 261 -6.72 9.54 -1.36
N ASN A 262 -7.73 8.84 -0.81
CA ASN A 262 -8.60 7.97 -1.60
C ASN A 262 -9.31 8.72 -2.73
N ALA A 263 -9.65 10.00 -2.52
CA ALA A 263 -10.31 10.80 -3.54
C ALA A 263 -9.40 11.03 -4.76
N ILE A 264 -8.10 11.20 -4.54
CA ILE A 264 -7.12 11.32 -5.64
C ILE A 264 -7.13 10.02 -6.45
N PHE A 265 -6.94 8.88 -5.78
CA PHE A 265 -6.72 7.62 -6.48
C PHE A 265 -7.96 7.05 -7.17
N TYR A 266 -9.16 7.15 -6.56
CA TYR A 266 -10.38 6.75 -7.27
C TYR A 266 -10.73 7.71 -8.40
N THR A 267 -10.41 9.00 -8.29
CA THR A 267 -10.55 9.92 -9.42
C THR A 267 -9.53 9.59 -10.52
N TYR A 268 -8.31 9.17 -10.18
CA TYR A 268 -7.35 8.69 -11.17
C TYR A 268 -7.84 7.44 -11.90
N ALA A 269 -8.49 6.51 -11.21
CA ALA A 269 -9.13 5.37 -11.85
C ALA A 269 -10.21 5.82 -12.86
N LEU A 270 -11.04 6.80 -12.49
CA LEU A 270 -12.04 7.37 -13.39
C LEU A 270 -11.41 8.10 -14.59
N TYR A 271 -10.31 8.84 -14.38
CA TYR A 271 -9.53 9.48 -15.45
C TYR A 271 -9.03 8.45 -16.48
N LEU A 272 -8.49 7.32 -16.01
CA LEU A 272 -8.03 6.23 -16.88
C LEU A 272 -9.19 5.55 -17.61
N ILE A 273 -10.33 5.36 -16.93
CA ILE A 273 -11.55 4.83 -17.58
C ILE A 273 -11.99 5.78 -18.71
N ALA A 274 -12.10 7.08 -18.46
CA ALA A 274 -12.45 8.07 -19.47
C ALA A 274 -11.48 8.04 -20.65
N LYS A 275 -10.17 8.01 -20.38
CA LYS A 275 -9.10 7.99 -21.39
C LYS A 275 -9.13 6.73 -22.26
N HIS A 276 -9.15 5.55 -21.65
CA HIS A 276 -8.90 4.29 -22.37
C HIS A 276 -10.17 3.52 -22.74
N ARG A 277 -11.26 3.64 -21.97
CA ARG A 277 -12.52 2.95 -22.26
C ARG A 277 -13.42 3.76 -23.18
N PHE A 278 -13.47 5.08 -22.96
CA PHE A 278 -14.35 5.99 -23.69
C PHE A 278 -13.61 6.90 -24.68
N ASN A 279 -12.28 6.78 -24.79
CA ASN A 279 -11.45 7.57 -25.70
C ASN A 279 -11.66 9.08 -25.57
N ALA A 280 -11.84 9.57 -24.33
CA ALA A 280 -12.01 10.99 -24.05
C ALA A 280 -10.80 11.78 -24.56
N SER A 281 -11.04 12.91 -25.24
CA SER A 281 -9.95 13.82 -25.60
C SER A 281 -9.29 14.40 -24.35
N TYR A 282 -8.06 14.90 -24.50
CA TYR A 282 -7.33 15.52 -23.40
C TYR A 282 -8.16 16.60 -22.68
N ASN A 283 -8.79 17.51 -23.44
CA ASN A 283 -9.57 18.61 -22.87
C ASN A 283 -10.85 18.12 -22.17
N GLU A 284 -11.56 17.15 -22.75
CA GLU A 284 -12.77 16.59 -22.13
C GLU A 284 -12.42 15.87 -20.84
N ASN A 285 -11.37 15.05 -20.85
CA ASN A 285 -10.95 14.30 -19.67
C ASN A 285 -10.44 15.23 -18.56
N MET A 286 -9.67 16.25 -18.93
CA MET A 286 -9.25 17.33 -18.03
C MET A 286 -10.45 17.98 -17.34
N HIS A 287 -11.47 18.38 -18.11
CA HIS A 287 -12.67 19.02 -17.57
C HIS A 287 -13.45 18.09 -16.64
N LEU A 288 -13.79 16.87 -17.09
CA LEU A 288 -14.58 15.91 -16.32
C LEU A 288 -13.89 15.49 -15.03
N THR A 289 -12.58 15.25 -15.09
CA THR A 289 -11.77 14.86 -13.94
C THR A 289 -11.66 16.00 -12.94
N SER A 290 -11.46 17.23 -13.40
CA SER A 290 -11.41 18.41 -12.52
C SER A 290 -12.75 18.61 -11.80
N LEU A 291 -13.86 18.54 -12.54
CA LEU A 291 -15.21 18.67 -12.00
C LEU A 291 -15.50 17.58 -10.96
N TRP A 292 -15.22 16.31 -11.31
CA TRP A 292 -15.46 15.20 -10.41
C TRP A 292 -14.62 15.30 -9.13
N PHE A 293 -13.33 15.65 -9.25
CA PHE A 293 -12.48 15.79 -8.08
C PHE A 293 -12.95 16.91 -7.15
N PHE A 294 -13.33 18.07 -7.70
CA PHE A 294 -13.86 19.18 -6.93
C PHE A 294 -15.13 18.76 -6.18
N TYR A 295 -16.07 18.14 -6.88
CA TYR A 295 -17.30 17.59 -6.31
C TYR A 295 -17.01 16.56 -5.21
N ALA A 296 -16.23 15.53 -5.51
CA ALA A 296 -15.93 14.45 -4.58
C ALA A 296 -15.22 14.95 -3.31
N SER A 297 -14.33 15.93 -3.47
CA SER A 297 -13.64 16.58 -2.37
C SER A 297 -14.60 17.42 -1.51
N LEU A 298 -15.41 18.27 -2.14
CA LEU A 298 -16.37 19.17 -1.48
C LEU A 298 -17.35 18.41 -0.57
N ILE A 299 -17.95 17.32 -1.07
CA ILE A 299 -18.95 16.55 -0.32
C ILE A 299 -18.35 15.37 0.47
N SER A 300 -17.01 15.27 0.54
CA SER A 300 -16.32 14.17 1.23
C SER A 300 -16.71 12.76 0.72
N LEU A 301 -16.99 12.63 -0.58
CA LEU A 301 -17.60 11.44 -1.21
C LEU A 301 -16.86 10.12 -0.91
N TYR A 302 -15.53 10.20 -0.85
CA TYR A 302 -14.65 9.04 -0.65
C TYR A 302 -14.07 8.97 0.78
N THR A 303 -14.91 9.30 1.76
CA THR A 303 -14.65 9.11 3.19
C THR A 303 -15.63 8.08 3.76
N GLY A 304 -15.29 7.43 4.89
CA GLY A 304 -16.15 6.42 5.51
C GLY A 304 -16.28 5.14 4.68
N SER A 305 -17.50 4.75 4.30
CA SER A 305 -17.80 3.54 3.49
C SER A 305 -17.52 3.72 1.99
N PHE A 306 -16.38 4.35 1.67
CA PHE A 306 -16.04 4.79 0.32
C PHE A 306 -15.96 3.64 -0.69
N GLU A 307 -15.50 2.45 -0.30
CA GLU A 307 -15.38 1.31 -1.22
C GLU A 307 -16.73 0.89 -1.81
N SER A 308 -17.81 0.93 -1.00
CA SER A 308 -19.18 0.65 -1.46
C SER A 308 -19.65 1.70 -2.48
N THR A 309 -19.39 2.97 -2.19
CA THR A 309 -19.76 4.08 -3.08
C THR A 309 -19.06 3.97 -4.43
N VAL A 310 -17.74 3.72 -4.41
CA VAL A 310 -16.97 3.53 -5.65
C VAL A 310 -17.45 2.31 -6.41
N GLU A 311 -17.69 1.17 -5.76
CA GLU A 311 -18.19 -0.04 -6.41
C GLU A 311 -19.52 0.22 -7.14
N ASN A 312 -20.45 0.97 -6.52
CA ASN A 312 -21.71 1.35 -7.15
C ASN A 312 -21.50 2.23 -8.39
N HIS A 313 -20.57 3.19 -8.32
CA HIS A 313 -20.21 4.01 -9.48
C HIS A 313 -19.61 3.17 -10.60
N LEU A 314 -18.66 2.28 -10.29
CA LEU A 314 -18.02 1.40 -11.27
C LEU A 314 -19.04 0.45 -11.92
N ASN A 315 -19.98 -0.12 -11.15
CA ASN A 315 -21.05 -0.95 -11.69
C ASN A 315 -21.95 -0.18 -12.67
N THR A 316 -22.22 1.10 -12.40
CA THR A 316 -22.98 1.96 -13.31
C THR A 316 -22.16 2.22 -14.59
N ILE A 317 -20.90 2.65 -14.43
CA ILE A 317 -19.99 2.98 -15.52
C ILE A 317 -19.74 1.78 -16.44
N LYS A 318 -19.67 0.57 -15.87
CA LYS A 318 -19.49 -0.69 -16.61
C LYS A 318 -20.57 -0.92 -17.67
N SER A 319 -21.78 -0.41 -17.46
CA SER A 319 -22.89 -0.58 -18.39
C SER A 319 -22.92 0.46 -19.53
N LEU A 320 -22.14 1.54 -19.40
CA LEU A 320 -22.06 2.62 -20.36
C LEU A 320 -21.18 2.22 -21.56
N LYS A 321 -21.52 2.71 -22.75
CA LYS A 321 -20.88 2.36 -24.02
C LYS A 321 -20.22 3.55 -24.69
N THR A 322 -20.69 4.76 -24.42
CA THR A 322 -20.22 5.98 -25.09
C THR A 322 -19.65 6.99 -24.11
N LEU A 323 -18.82 7.90 -24.63
CA LEU A 323 -18.30 9.01 -23.85
C LEU A 323 -19.41 9.95 -23.35
N ASP A 324 -20.46 10.16 -24.14
CA ASP A 324 -21.56 11.05 -23.74
C ASP A 324 -22.38 10.45 -22.60
N GLU A 325 -22.64 9.14 -22.60
CA GLU A 325 -23.23 8.46 -21.45
C GLU A 325 -22.37 8.59 -20.19
N TYR A 326 -21.03 8.53 -20.33
CA TYR A 326 -20.12 8.76 -19.22
C TYR A 326 -20.15 10.21 -18.71
N LYS A 327 -20.22 11.20 -19.61
CA LYS A 327 -20.40 12.61 -19.25
C LYS A 327 -21.70 12.82 -18.46
N GLU A 328 -22.81 12.26 -18.95
CA GLU A 328 -24.10 12.33 -18.28
C GLU A 328 -24.07 11.67 -16.90
N PHE A 329 -23.36 10.54 -16.75
CA PHE A 329 -23.13 9.95 -15.42
C PHE A 329 -22.40 10.91 -14.47
N ILE A 330 -21.34 11.59 -14.93
CA ILE A 330 -20.61 12.55 -14.10
C ILE A 330 -21.49 13.76 -13.74
N LEU A 331 -22.15 14.35 -14.75
CA LEU A 331 -22.96 15.56 -14.58
C LEU A 331 -24.20 15.31 -13.73
N SER A 332 -24.91 14.19 -13.94
CA SER A 332 -26.08 13.83 -13.13
C SER A 332 -25.73 13.73 -11.64
N ARG A 333 -24.62 13.07 -11.28
CA ARG A 333 -24.18 12.96 -9.87
C ARG A 333 -23.84 14.29 -9.23
N VAL A 334 -23.22 15.19 -10.00
CA VAL A 334 -22.91 16.54 -9.52
C VAL A 334 -24.21 17.31 -9.31
N ASN A 335 -25.12 17.31 -10.29
CA ASN A 335 -26.38 18.05 -10.25
C ASN A 335 -27.38 17.52 -9.22
N GLU A 336 -27.39 16.20 -8.96
CA GLU A 336 -28.22 15.56 -7.92
C GLU A 336 -27.89 16.08 -6.52
N ARG A 337 -26.63 16.48 -6.28
CA ARG A 337 -26.15 16.84 -4.95
C ARG A 337 -25.88 18.33 -4.77
N LEU A 338 -25.36 19.00 -5.79
CA LEU A 338 -25.04 20.44 -5.77
C LEU A 338 -26.24 21.27 -6.26
N THR A 339 -27.37 21.15 -5.56
CA THR A 339 -28.58 21.93 -5.82
C THR A 339 -28.46 23.35 -5.26
N ASN A 340 -29.40 24.25 -5.60
CA ASN A 340 -29.46 25.58 -4.99
C ASN A 340 -29.53 25.51 -3.46
N ASP A 341 -30.35 24.59 -2.90
CA ASP A 341 -30.43 24.37 -1.46
C ASP A 341 -29.09 23.94 -0.85
N TYR A 342 -28.29 23.15 -1.58
CA TYR A 342 -26.95 22.79 -1.11
C TYR A 342 -26.09 24.05 -0.93
N PHE A 343 -26.08 24.96 -1.90
CA PHE A 343 -25.29 26.20 -1.82
C PHE A 343 -25.83 27.19 -0.79
N ASP A 344 -27.16 27.37 -0.75
CA ASP A 344 -27.81 28.40 0.07
C ASP A 344 -27.97 27.99 1.54
N ILE A 345 -27.95 26.68 1.84
CA ILE A 345 -28.20 26.15 3.19
C ILE A 345 -27.05 25.26 3.65
N THR A 346 -26.78 24.15 2.95
CA THR A 346 -25.83 23.13 3.43
C THR A 346 -24.40 23.66 3.49
N LEU A 347 -23.95 24.30 2.41
CA LEU A 347 -22.58 24.78 2.27
C LEU A 347 -22.27 25.93 3.23
N VAL A 348 -23.22 26.82 3.47
CA VAL A 348 -23.05 27.94 4.41
C VAL A 348 -23.31 27.56 5.87
N GLY A 349 -24.00 26.44 6.10
CA GLY A 349 -24.39 25.97 7.41
C GLY A 349 -23.28 25.27 8.21
N SER A 350 -23.68 24.62 9.30
CA SER A 350 -22.79 23.93 10.25
C SER A 350 -22.08 22.70 9.69
N GLU A 351 -22.49 22.20 8.53
CA GLU A 351 -21.81 21.09 7.83
C GLU A 351 -20.79 21.58 6.79
N GLY A 352 -20.74 22.90 6.53
CA GLY A 352 -19.85 23.52 5.58
C GLY A 352 -19.06 24.65 6.21
N LEU A 353 -19.20 25.86 5.68
CA LEU A 353 -18.34 27.02 5.94
C LEU A 353 -18.55 27.66 7.32
N ALA A 354 -19.64 27.37 8.03
CA ALA A 354 -19.83 27.91 9.39
C ALA A 354 -18.84 27.32 10.42
N VAL A 355 -18.09 26.28 10.05
CA VAL A 355 -17.10 25.63 10.93
C VAL A 355 -15.68 26.06 10.58
N SER A 356 -15.03 26.75 11.52
CA SER A 356 -13.61 27.10 11.45
C SER A 356 -12.73 25.97 11.99
N GLY A 357 -12.54 24.93 11.19
CA GLY A 357 -11.76 23.74 11.57
C GLY A 357 -10.68 23.38 10.54
N ARG A 358 -9.48 23.06 11.03
CA ARG A 358 -8.44 22.39 10.22
C ARG A 358 -8.98 21.01 9.83
N GLY A 359 -9.26 20.80 8.54
CA GLY A 359 -9.94 19.58 8.08
C GLY A 359 -11.38 19.77 7.59
N ASN A 360 -11.79 21.00 7.28
CA ASN A 360 -13.09 21.27 6.66
C ASN A 360 -12.99 21.17 5.12
N ASN A 361 -13.65 20.18 4.51
CA ASN A 361 -13.66 20.00 3.05
C ASN A 361 -14.31 21.17 2.30
N ALA A 362 -15.39 21.76 2.85
CA ALA A 362 -16.05 22.92 2.25
C ALA A 362 -15.12 24.13 2.23
N TRP A 363 -14.36 24.35 3.31
CA TRP A 363 -13.34 25.39 3.36
C TRP A 363 -12.24 25.17 2.32
N ASN A 364 -11.73 23.94 2.20
CA ASN A 364 -10.69 23.64 1.21
C ASN A 364 -11.20 23.80 -0.23
N ALA A 365 -12.44 23.41 -0.51
CA ALA A 365 -13.07 23.62 -1.81
C ALA A 365 -13.30 25.12 -2.10
N TYR A 366 -13.62 25.92 -1.08
CA TYR A 366 -13.68 27.38 -1.20
C TYR A 366 -12.30 27.98 -1.50
N VAL A 367 -11.24 27.54 -0.83
CA VAL A 367 -9.86 27.95 -1.16
C VAL A 367 -9.49 27.54 -2.60
N ALA A 368 -9.86 26.34 -3.01
CA ALA A 368 -9.64 25.87 -4.38
C ALA A 368 -10.38 26.73 -5.42
N SER A 369 -11.63 27.16 -5.14
CA SER A 369 -12.36 28.05 -6.04
C SER A 369 -11.73 29.43 -6.13
N LEU A 370 -11.18 29.96 -5.03
CA LEU A 370 -10.40 31.21 -5.04
C LEU A 370 -9.15 31.09 -5.94
N ASN A 371 -8.48 29.94 -5.96
CA ASN A 371 -7.36 29.69 -6.87
C ASN A 371 -7.80 29.72 -8.34
N ILE A 372 -8.92 29.05 -8.65
CA ILE A 372 -9.50 29.06 -10.02
C ILE A 372 -9.85 30.49 -10.44
N MET A 373 -10.42 31.29 -9.53
CA MET A 373 -10.78 32.69 -9.77
C MET A 373 -9.58 33.66 -9.79
N ASN A 374 -8.35 33.16 -9.58
CA ASN A 374 -7.14 33.98 -9.44
C ASN A 374 -7.30 35.10 -8.39
N ALA A 375 -7.92 34.77 -7.25
CA ALA A 375 -8.08 35.71 -6.15
C ALA A 375 -6.71 36.12 -5.58
N LYS A 376 -6.57 37.41 -5.28
CA LYS A 376 -5.33 37.98 -4.71
C LYS A 376 -5.30 37.77 -3.20
N ILE A 377 -4.10 37.53 -2.67
CA ILE A 377 -3.88 37.54 -1.22
C ILE A 377 -4.12 38.95 -0.71
N LEU A 378 -4.74 39.07 0.47
CA LEU A 378 -4.94 40.35 1.13
C LEU A 378 -3.62 41.13 1.21
N PHE A 379 -3.63 42.35 0.67
CA PHE A 379 -2.48 43.26 0.57
C PHE A 379 -1.30 42.79 -0.31
N SER A 380 -1.47 41.74 -1.12
CA SER A 380 -0.45 41.29 -2.06
C SER A 380 -0.83 41.58 -3.51
N LYS A 381 0.18 41.72 -4.37
CA LYS A 381 0.00 41.64 -5.83
C LYS A 381 0.02 40.19 -6.34
N SER A 382 0.39 39.24 -5.49
CA SER A 382 0.42 37.81 -5.77
C SER A 382 -0.94 37.16 -5.52
N ASN A 383 -1.22 36.10 -6.27
CA ASN A 383 -2.41 35.26 -6.11
C ASN A 383 -2.24 34.33 -4.89
N LEU A 384 -3.35 33.72 -4.45
CA LEU A 384 -3.44 32.92 -3.23
C LEU A 384 -2.41 31.78 -3.16
N LEU A 385 -2.14 31.10 -4.28
CA LEU A 385 -1.09 30.09 -4.47
C LEU A 385 -0.65 30.03 -5.94
#